data_AF-A0A4R0FDG5-F1
#
_entry.id   AF-A0A4R0FDG5-F1
#
_cell.length_a   1.000
_cell.length_b   1.000
_cell.length_c   1.000
_cell.angle_alpha   90.00
_cell.angle_beta   90.00
_cell.angle_gamma   90.00
#
_symmetry.space_group_name_H-M   'P 1'
#
loop_
_entity.id
_entity.type
_entity.pdbx_description
1 polymer ?
#
loop_
_entity_poly.entity_id
_entity_poly.type
_entity_poly.pdbx_seq_one_letter_code
_entity_poly.pdbx_strand_id
1 'polypeptide(L)'
;MNTKPNAETPEVINFGKHKGTALIDLDQPYVRWLLKLENLNSDLRKSLEALPWVKEAQRRKHLAEVLQRTHIPLHERRAYKKRMGWVGA
;
A
#
# COMPACT_ATOMS: atom_id res chain seq x y z
N MET A 1 2.72 2.08 36.59
CA MET A 1 2.79 0.89 35.69
C MET A 1 2.49 1.36 34.29
N ASN A 2 3.46 1.31 33.37
CA ASN A 2 3.31 1.83 32.01
C ASN A 2 2.97 0.65 31.08
N THR A 3 1.69 0.32 30.93
CA THR A 3 1.24 -0.73 30.01
C THR A 3 1.12 -0.16 28.60
N LYS A 4 2.26 -0.08 27.90
CA LYS A 4 2.19 -0.09 26.44
C LYS A 4 1.73 -1.49 26.05
N PRO A 5 0.59 -1.68 25.35
CA PRO A 5 0.38 -2.95 24.69
C PRO A 5 1.53 -3.08 23.71
N ASN A 6 2.35 -4.10 23.95
CA ASN A 6 3.37 -4.54 23.02
C ASN A 6 2.61 -4.90 21.74
N ALA A 7 2.51 -3.94 20.82
CA ALA A 7 1.93 -4.14 19.51
C ALA A 7 2.96 -4.93 18.71
N GLU A 8 3.18 -6.17 19.13
CA GLU A 8 3.78 -7.21 18.31
C GLU A 8 2.77 -7.44 17.20
N THR A 9 2.87 -6.60 16.18
CA THR A 9 2.32 -6.88 14.86
C THR A 9 2.61 -8.34 14.58
N PRO A 10 1.62 -9.17 14.21
CA PRO A 10 1.91 -10.55 13.87
C PRO A 10 2.80 -10.52 12.64
N GLU A 11 4.13 -10.64 12.85
CA GLU A 11 5.11 -10.71 11.78
C GLU A 11 4.78 -11.86 10.85
N VAL A 12 4.02 -12.85 11.35
CA VAL A 12 3.70 -14.11 10.70
C VAL A 12 2.19 -14.30 10.57
N ILE A 13 1.73 -14.64 9.37
CA ILE A 13 0.33 -15.03 9.11
C ILE A 13 0.03 -16.36 9.82
N ASN A 14 -1.09 -16.44 10.53
CA ASN A 14 -1.50 -17.63 11.26
C ASN A 14 -2.65 -18.43 10.59
N PHE A 15 -3.14 -18.00 9.43
CA PHE A 15 -4.26 -18.64 8.72
C PHE A 15 -4.04 -18.74 7.20
N GLY A 16 -4.91 -19.52 6.55
CA GLY A 16 -4.93 -19.67 5.10
C GLY A 16 -3.69 -20.39 4.55
N LYS A 17 -3.44 -20.19 3.25
CA LYS A 17 -2.36 -20.87 2.52
C LYS A 17 -0.96 -20.48 3.00
N HIS A 18 -0.79 -19.25 3.48
CA HIS A 18 0.48 -18.68 3.91
C HIS A 18 0.66 -18.73 5.44
N LYS A 19 0.02 -19.69 6.12
CA LYS A 19 0.22 -19.89 7.57
C LYS A 19 1.70 -20.18 7.86
N GLY A 20 2.27 -19.45 8.80
CA GLY A 20 3.69 -19.53 9.14
C GLY A 20 4.59 -18.66 8.27
N THR A 21 4.06 -17.93 7.28
CA THR A 21 4.84 -17.02 6.42
C THR A 21 4.86 -15.61 7.00
N ALA A 22 6.01 -14.94 6.92
CA ALA A 22 6.12 -13.55 7.34
C ALA A 22 5.31 -12.61 6.43
N LEU A 23 4.77 -11.51 6.97
CA LEU A 23 4.00 -10.52 6.21
C LEU A 23 4.79 -9.93 5.04
N ILE A 24 6.11 -9.79 5.22
CA ILE A 24 7.02 -9.25 4.19
C ILE A 24 7.20 -10.22 3.01
N ASP A 25 7.05 -11.51 3.26
CA ASP A 25 7.26 -12.59 2.28
C ASP A 25 5.95 -13.02 1.61
N LEU A 26 4.83 -12.36 1.93
CA LEU A 26 3.57 -12.65 1.27
C LEU A 26 3.58 -12.19 -0.18
N ASP A 27 3.11 -13.07 -1.05
CA ASP A 27 2.90 -12.76 -2.45
C ASP A 27 1.95 -11.57 -2.62
N GLN A 28 2.31 -10.61 -3.49
CA GLN A 28 1.50 -9.41 -3.72
C GLN A 28 0.03 -9.70 -4.09
N PRO A 29 -0.29 -10.71 -4.94
CA PRO A 29 -1.67 -11.07 -5.23
C PRO A 29 -2.46 -11.49 -3.98
N TYR A 30 -1.81 -12.20 -3.05
CA TYR A 30 -2.45 -12.66 -1.82
C TYR A 30 -2.75 -11.50 -0.88
N VAL A 31 -1.80 -10.58 -0.70
CA VAL A 31 -2.04 -9.34 0.09
C VAL A 31 -3.14 -8.49 -0.53
N ARG A 32 -3.16 -8.33 -1.87
CA ARG A 32 -4.24 -7.60 -2.56
C ARG A 32 -5.60 -8.26 -2.37
N TRP A 33 -5.65 -9.59 -2.34
CA TRP A 33 -6.87 -10.32 -2.03
C TRP A 33 -7.31 -10.10 -0.58
N LEU A 34 -6.38 -10.20 0.38
CA LEU A 34 -6.67 -9.94 1.79
C LEU A 34 -7.26 -8.54 2.02
N LEU A 35 -6.66 -7.51 1.42
CA LEU A 35 -7.11 -6.12 1.57
C LEU A 35 -8.50 -5.83 0.97
N LYS A 36 -9.05 -6.74 0.14
CA LYS A 36 -10.43 -6.64 -0.36
C LYS A 36 -11.47 -7.18 0.62
N LEU A 37 -11.06 -7.97 1.60
CA LEU A 37 -11.98 -8.56 2.57
C LEU A 37 -12.50 -7.46 3.51
N GLU A 38 -13.82 -7.35 3.63
CA GLU A 38 -14.48 -6.36 4.49
C GLU A 38 -14.37 -6.72 5.98
N ASN A 39 -14.34 -8.02 6.28
CA ASN A 39 -14.25 -8.59 7.62
C ASN A 39 -12.80 -8.88 8.07
N LEU A 40 -11.80 -8.29 7.41
CA LEU A 40 -10.41 -8.45 7.82
C LEU A 40 -10.16 -7.76 9.18
N ASN A 41 -9.43 -8.43 10.07
CA ASN A 41 -9.01 -7.85 11.35
C ASN A 41 -8.31 -6.49 11.11
N SER A 42 -8.74 -5.45 11.85
CA SER A 42 -8.24 -4.07 11.75
C SER A 42 -6.72 -3.97 11.92
N ASP A 43 -6.15 -4.71 12.86
CA ASP A 43 -4.71 -4.65 13.14
C ASP A 43 -3.89 -5.35 12.07
N LEU A 44 -4.40 -6.47 11.55
CA LEU A 44 -3.79 -7.15 10.42
C LEU A 44 -3.86 -6.28 9.16
N ARG A 45 -5.00 -5.62 8.93
CA ARG A 45 -5.16 -4.68 7.81
C ARG A 45 -4.15 -3.55 7.88
N LYS A 46 -3.98 -2.92 9.05
CA LYS A 46 -2.95 -1.88 9.26
C LYS A 46 -1.55 -2.40 8.98
N SER A 47 -1.24 -3.61 9.42
CA SER A 47 0.07 -4.25 9.18
C SER A 47 0.32 -4.49 7.69
N LEU A 48 -0.69 -4.95 6.95
CA LEU A 48 -0.59 -5.14 5.49
C LEU A 48 -0.48 -3.81 4.74
N GLU A 49 -1.26 -2.81 5.14
CA GLU A 49 -1.16 -1.44 4.60
C GLU A 49 0.20 -0.80 4.92
N ALA A 50 0.86 -1.23 5.99
CA ALA A 50 2.18 -0.74 6.38
C ALA A 50 3.33 -1.25 5.49
N LEU A 51 3.12 -2.31 4.70
CA LEU A 51 4.13 -2.88 3.82
C LEU A 51 4.65 -1.83 2.82
N PRO A 52 5.98 -1.73 2.58
CA PRO A 52 6.56 -0.68 1.74
C PRO A 52 5.93 -0.59 0.33
N TRP A 53 5.71 -1.73 -0.31
CA TRP A 53 5.12 -1.76 -1.65
C TRP A 53 3.63 -1.39 -1.66
N VAL A 54 2.89 -1.69 -0.58
CA VAL A 54 1.47 -1.31 -0.44
C VAL A 54 1.36 0.20 -0.25
N LYS A 55 2.18 0.77 0.64
CA LYS A 55 2.26 2.22 0.83
C LYS A 55 2.57 2.94 -0.47
N GLU A 56 3.56 2.46 -1.23
CA GLU A 56 3.92 3.07 -2.50
C GLU A 56 2.78 2.95 -3.53
N ALA A 57 2.08 1.81 -3.60
CA ALA A 57 0.91 1.67 -4.46
C ALA A 57 -0.22 2.64 -4.09
N GLN A 58 -0.51 2.81 -2.79
CA GLN A 58 -1.49 3.77 -2.30
C GLN A 58 -1.08 5.20 -2.61
N ARG A 59 0.20 5.55 -2.40
CA ARG A 59 0.76 6.86 -2.73
C ARG A 59 0.62 7.18 -4.21
N ARG A 60 0.91 6.22 -5.10
CA ARG A 60 0.72 6.38 -6.56
C ARG A 60 -0.74 6.60 -6.92
N LYS A 61 -1.65 5.87 -6.29
CA LYS A 61 -3.11 6.06 -6.47
C LYS A 61 -3.54 7.46 -6.02
N HIS A 62 -3.17 7.86 -4.80
CA HIS A 62 -3.49 9.17 -4.25
C HIS A 62 -2.91 10.31 -5.12
N LEU A 63 -1.66 10.19 -5.56
CA LEU A 63 -1.05 11.15 -6.46
C LEU A 63 -1.81 11.25 -7.79
N ALA A 64 -2.27 10.14 -8.35
CA ALA A 64 -3.10 10.16 -9.56
C ALA A 64 -4.44 10.89 -9.32
N GLU A 65 -5.11 10.63 -8.20
CA GLU A 65 -6.35 11.32 -7.80
C GLU A 65 -6.13 12.83 -7.60
N VAL A 66 -5.05 13.20 -6.89
CA VAL A 66 -4.67 14.60 -6.68
C VAL A 66 -4.38 15.27 -8.01
N LEU A 67 -3.62 14.64 -8.91
CA LEU A 67 -3.33 15.18 -10.24
C LEU A 67 -4.55 15.28 -11.16
N GLN A 68 -5.59 14.47 -10.93
CA GLN A 68 -6.86 14.61 -11.63
C GLN A 68 -7.69 15.76 -11.07
N ARG A 69 -7.63 15.98 -9.75
CA ARG A 69 -8.33 17.07 -9.05
C ARG A 69 -7.65 18.41 -9.26
N THR A 70 -6.32 18.45 -9.30
CA THR A 70 -5.59 19.68 -9.59
C THR A 70 -5.75 20.00 -11.06
N HIS A 71 -6.25 21.21 -11.33
CA HIS A 71 -6.34 21.75 -12.67
C HIS A 71 -4.93 22.18 -13.14
N ILE A 72 -4.00 21.22 -13.27
CA ILE A 72 -2.73 21.42 -13.93
C ILE A 72 -3.03 21.38 -15.44
N PRO A 73 -2.87 22.50 -16.16
CA PRO A 73 -3.15 22.55 -17.59
C PRO A 73 -2.41 21.43 -18.32
N LEU A 74 -3.03 20.85 -19.35
CA LEU A 74 -2.51 19.69 -20.10
C LEU A 74 -1.03 19.86 -20.53
N HIS A 75 -0.62 21.09 -20.84
CA HIS A 75 0.77 21.46 -21.19
C HIS A 75 1.74 21.30 -20.00
N GLU A 76 1.37 21.80 -18.82
CA GLU A 76 2.18 21.68 -17.59
C GLU A 76 2.22 20.22 -17.14
N ARG A 77 1.13 19.47 -17.33
CA ARG A 77 1.07 18.03 -17.06
C ARG A 77 2.03 17.25 -17.96
N ARG A 78 2.10 17.55 -19.28
CA ARG A 78 3.08 16.95 -20.21
C ARG A 78 4.51 17.36 -19.85
N ALA A 79 4.75 18.65 -19.56
CA ALA A 79 6.07 19.14 -19.19
C ALA A 79 6.57 18.56 -17.85
N TYR A 80 5.68 18.42 -16.87
CA TYR A 80 5.96 17.74 -15.60
C TYR A 80 6.29 16.27 -15.83
N LYS A 81 5.47 15.54 -16.59
CA LYS A 81 5.74 14.13 -16.92
C LYS A 81 7.05 13.94 -17.69
N LYS A 82 7.41 14.86 -18.58
CA LYS A 82 8.69 14.87 -19.30
C LYS A 82 9.88 15.13 -18.35
N ARG A 83 9.75 16.08 -17.41
CA ARG A 83 10.75 16.32 -16.34
C ARG A 83 10.94 15.13 -15.41
N MET A 84 9.88 14.41 -15.10
CA MET A 84 9.91 13.21 -14.25
C MET A 84 10.37 11.95 -14.99
N GLY A 85 10.66 12.02 -16.29
CA GLY A 85 11.10 10.88 -17.10
C GLY A 85 10.01 9.82 -17.36
N TRP A 86 8.73 10.18 -17.19
CA TRP A 86 7.61 9.23 -17.31
C TRP A 86 7.04 9.12 -18.74
N VAL A 87 7.52 9.94 -19.66
CA VAL A 87 7.18 9.87 -21.09
C VAL A 87 8.50 9.79 -21.84
N GLY A 88 8.73 8.68 -22.54
CA GLY A 88 9.88 8.48 -23.41
C GLY A 88 9.89 9.44 -24.59
N ALA A 89 11.09 9.72 -25.11
CA ALA A 89 11.33 10.61 -26.24
C ALA A 89 10.55 10.21 -27.50
#